data_AF-A0A0J9TLK4-F1
#
_entry.id   AF-A0A0J9TLK4-F1
#
_cell.length_a   1.000
_cell.length_b   1.000
_cell.length_c   1.000
_cell.angle_alpha   90.00
_cell.angle_beta   90.00
_cell.angle_gamma   90.00
#
_symmetry.space_group_name_H-M   'P 1'
#
loop_
_entity.id
_entity.type
_entity.pdbx_description
1 polymer ?
#
loop_
_entity_poly.entity_id
_entity_poly.type
_entity_poly.pdbx_seq_one_letter_code
_entity_poly.pdbx_strand_id
1 'polypeptide(L)'
;MEVNAKLRETLNLSELVNKYNGKNSEKLNGSLWMSTFETKFQAFCEQISEYWNSSNKDKRCRDLNFYLSEIRYYLDDLKKKKRIDGALEFDKVTGYVNIEIKNLKVNNCVKNVNALTEEMQLKKNLDDYCENRDFMKNRIKYKFDDINCEKYSRYVESNKIKFLSTLPSIKQHLSYYTVDRICSLSNIRNTFPIVHCSGFMYYFDKIFEIYLLKYGFLGIITFVLILSSSMMIRRVNEK
;
A
#
# COMPACT_ATOMS: atom_id res chain seq x y z
N MET A 1 -5.29 1.05 -8.34
CA MET A 1 -5.33 0.10 -9.47
C MET A 1 -4.52 0.58 -10.67
N GLU A 2 -4.74 1.81 -11.17
CA GLU A 2 -4.03 2.37 -12.35
C GLU A 2 -2.51 2.56 -12.14
N VAL A 3 -2.09 3.00 -10.95
CA VAL A 3 -0.68 3.26 -10.64
C VAL A 3 0.19 1.99 -10.64
N ASN A 4 -0.31 0.86 -10.13
CA ASN A 4 0.43 -0.41 -10.14
C ASN A 4 0.61 -0.94 -11.58
N ALA A 5 -0.41 -0.81 -12.42
CA ALA A 5 -0.32 -1.17 -13.82
C ALA A 5 0.72 -0.30 -14.55
N LYS A 6 0.67 1.02 -14.32
CA LYS A 6 1.65 1.97 -14.87
C LYS A 6 3.07 1.62 -14.43
N LEU A 7 3.28 1.35 -13.15
CA LEU A 7 4.60 1.00 -12.63
C LEU A 7 5.14 -0.31 -13.23
N ARG A 8 4.30 -1.34 -13.41
CA ARG A 8 4.69 -2.59 -14.08
C ARG A 8 5.10 -2.37 -15.53
N GLU A 9 4.35 -1.54 -16.24
CA GLU A 9 4.64 -1.16 -17.63
C GLU A 9 5.97 -0.42 -17.73
N THR A 10 6.17 0.59 -16.88
CA THR A 10 7.38 1.38 -16.74
C THR A 10 8.61 0.51 -16.48
N LEU A 11 8.48 -0.46 -15.59
CA LEU A 11 9.55 -1.37 -15.21
C LEU A 11 9.83 -2.47 -16.26
N ASN A 12 9.16 -2.42 -17.42
CA ASN A 12 9.29 -3.38 -18.51
C ASN A 12 9.12 -4.85 -18.07
N LEU A 13 8.28 -5.07 -17.05
CA LEU A 13 8.15 -6.35 -16.37
C LEU A 13 7.51 -7.42 -17.26
N SER A 14 6.57 -7.03 -18.11
CA SER A 14 5.86 -7.96 -19.01
C SER A 14 6.82 -8.74 -19.90
N GLU A 15 7.91 -8.12 -20.37
CA GLU A 15 8.91 -8.81 -21.19
C GLU A 15 9.64 -9.90 -20.40
N LEU A 16 10.03 -9.62 -19.15
CA LEU A 16 10.64 -10.63 -18.27
C LEU A 16 9.68 -11.79 -18.00
N VAL A 17 8.42 -11.47 -17.69
CA VAL A 17 7.38 -12.48 -17.43
C VAL A 17 7.16 -13.35 -18.66
N ASN A 18 7.09 -12.75 -19.85
CA ASN A 18 6.92 -13.46 -21.11
C ASN A 18 8.11 -14.40 -21.39
N LYS A 19 9.35 -13.93 -21.21
CA LYS A 19 10.55 -14.76 -21.41
C LYS A 19 10.69 -15.85 -20.36
N TYR A 20 10.30 -15.58 -19.11
CA TYR A 20 10.27 -16.56 -18.04
C TYR A 20 9.25 -17.68 -18.32
N ASN A 21 8.02 -17.33 -18.70
CA ASN A 21 6.93 -18.27 -18.99
C ASN A 21 7.08 -18.96 -20.36
N GLY A 22 7.83 -18.37 -21.29
CA GLY A 22 8.04 -18.89 -22.62
C GLY A 22 8.70 -20.26 -22.59
N LYS A 23 8.04 -21.26 -23.21
CA LYS A 23 8.55 -22.62 -23.39
C LYS A 23 9.69 -22.70 -24.41
N ASN A 24 9.74 -21.74 -25.34
CA ASN A 24 10.76 -21.68 -26.37
C ASN A 24 12.05 -21.09 -25.78
N SER A 25 13.18 -21.70 -26.10
CA SER A 25 14.56 -21.38 -25.66
C SER A 25 15.04 -19.97 -26.02
N GLU A 26 14.16 -19.10 -26.51
CA GLU A 26 14.49 -17.73 -26.86
C GLU A 26 15.01 -17.00 -25.63
N LYS A 27 16.20 -16.43 -25.79
CA LYS A 27 16.87 -15.71 -24.74
C LYS A 27 16.35 -14.28 -24.67
N LEU A 28 16.38 -13.71 -23.47
CA LEU A 28 16.20 -12.30 -23.26
C LEU A 28 17.43 -11.56 -23.80
N ASN A 29 17.24 -10.60 -24.71
CA ASN A 29 18.31 -9.66 -25.06
C ASN A 29 18.47 -8.66 -23.91
N GLY A 30 19.50 -8.86 -23.09
CA GLY A 30 19.70 -8.09 -21.86
C GLY A 30 19.96 -6.60 -22.11
N SER A 31 20.73 -6.27 -23.15
CA SER A 31 21.02 -4.88 -23.51
C SER A 31 19.77 -4.14 -23.99
N LEU A 32 18.96 -4.78 -24.85
CA LEU A 32 17.71 -4.21 -25.33
C LEU A 32 16.70 -4.03 -24.20
N TRP A 33 16.59 -5.03 -23.31
CA TRP A 33 15.70 -4.95 -22.15
C TRP A 33 16.10 -3.79 -21.23
N MET A 34 17.40 -3.65 -20.92
CA MET A 34 17.90 -2.57 -20.07
C MET A 34 17.64 -1.19 -20.69
N SER A 35 17.97 -0.98 -21.96
CA SER A 35 17.72 0.30 -22.64
C SER A 35 16.23 0.67 -22.66
N THR A 36 15.35 -0.32 -22.88
CA THR A 36 13.89 -0.12 -22.82
C THR A 36 13.44 0.26 -21.41
N PHE A 37 13.96 -0.44 -20.40
CA PHE A 37 13.70 -0.17 -18.99
C PHE A 37 14.15 1.25 -18.60
N GLU A 38 15.37 1.65 -18.94
CA GLU A 38 15.94 2.97 -18.63
C GLU A 38 15.06 4.08 -19.24
N THR A 39 14.77 3.98 -20.53
CA THR A 39 13.92 4.95 -21.25
C THR A 39 12.55 5.12 -20.59
N LYS A 40 11.88 4.01 -20.28
CA LYS A 40 10.54 4.05 -19.66
C LYS A 40 10.58 4.57 -18.23
N PHE A 41 11.60 4.19 -17.46
CA PHE A 41 11.74 4.60 -16.07
C PHE A 41 12.08 6.09 -15.94
N GLN A 42 12.93 6.61 -16.82
CA GLN A 42 13.20 8.05 -16.91
C GLN A 42 11.92 8.85 -17.21
N ALA A 43 11.16 8.45 -18.24
CA ALA A 43 9.91 9.12 -18.60
C ALA A 43 8.87 9.07 -17.46
N PHE A 44 8.84 7.98 -16.68
CA PHE A 44 8.02 7.90 -15.47
C PHE A 44 8.51 8.84 -14.37
N CYS A 45 9.82 8.98 -14.19
CA CYS A 45 10.40 9.87 -13.18
C CYS A 45 10.05 11.34 -13.43
N GLU A 46 9.95 11.76 -14.69
CA GLU A 46 9.49 13.11 -15.07
C GLU A 46 8.06 13.41 -14.60
N GLN A 47 7.20 12.39 -14.54
CA GLN A 47 5.80 12.50 -14.13
C GLN A 47 5.55 11.98 -12.70
N ILE A 48 6.61 11.60 -11.96
CA ILE A 48 6.45 10.86 -10.71
C ILE A 48 5.65 11.64 -9.67
N SER A 49 5.75 12.98 -9.67
CA SER A 49 5.06 13.86 -8.74
C SER A 49 3.53 13.84 -8.91
N GLU A 50 3.03 13.49 -10.09
CA GLU A 50 1.60 13.34 -10.37
C GLU A 50 1.02 12.11 -9.66
N TYR A 51 1.83 11.05 -9.56
CA TYR A 51 1.42 9.77 -9.00
C TYR A 51 1.85 9.58 -7.54
N TRP A 52 2.95 10.21 -7.13
CA TRP A 52 3.59 10.07 -5.84
C TRP A 52 3.55 11.40 -5.09
N ASN A 53 2.58 11.53 -4.21
CA ASN A 53 2.43 12.68 -3.32
C ASN A 53 2.79 12.29 -1.88
N SER A 54 2.80 13.27 -0.97
CA SER A 54 3.18 13.05 0.43
C SER A 54 2.28 12.04 1.15
N SER A 55 1.02 11.87 0.74
CA SER A 55 0.07 10.96 1.41
C SER A 55 0.18 9.51 0.95
N ASN A 56 0.78 9.24 -0.23
CA ASN A 56 0.91 7.89 -0.78
C ASN A 56 2.36 7.41 -0.99
N LYS A 57 3.35 8.30 -0.80
CA LYS A 57 4.78 8.02 -1.04
C LYS A 57 5.25 6.69 -0.45
N ASP A 58 4.94 6.42 0.82
CA ASP A 58 5.42 5.20 1.49
C ASP A 58 4.88 3.93 0.83
N LYS A 59 3.61 3.94 0.43
CA LYS A 59 3.02 2.84 -0.32
C LYS A 59 3.72 2.68 -1.67
N ARG A 60 3.97 3.77 -2.39
CA ARG A 60 4.63 3.71 -3.70
C ARG A 60 6.07 3.23 -3.62
N CYS A 61 6.82 3.59 -2.58
CA CYS A 61 8.11 2.97 -2.32
C CYS A 61 7.97 1.45 -2.12
N ARG A 62 6.97 0.97 -1.37
CA ARG A 62 6.74 -0.47 -1.17
C ARG A 62 6.37 -1.18 -2.48
N ASP A 63 5.52 -0.57 -3.31
CA ASP A 63 5.17 -1.08 -4.64
C ASP A 63 6.40 -1.19 -5.54
N LEU A 64 7.26 -0.16 -5.57
CA LEU A 64 8.52 -0.19 -6.34
C LEU A 64 9.45 -1.30 -5.86
N ASN A 65 9.71 -1.40 -4.54
CA ASN A 65 10.59 -2.45 -4.02
C ASN A 65 10.04 -3.86 -4.29
N PHE A 66 8.73 -4.04 -4.25
CA PHE A 66 8.08 -5.29 -4.59
C PHE A 66 8.36 -5.68 -6.05
N TYR A 67 8.13 -4.77 -7.00
CA TYR A 67 8.39 -5.06 -8.42
C TYR A 67 9.88 -5.21 -8.74
N LEU A 68 10.78 -4.52 -8.03
CA LEU A 68 12.22 -4.80 -8.12
C LEU A 68 12.55 -6.21 -7.62
N SER A 69 11.85 -6.71 -6.59
CA SER A 69 12.01 -8.09 -6.12
C SER A 69 11.54 -9.10 -7.17
N GLU A 70 10.44 -8.80 -7.90
CA GLU A 70 9.98 -9.60 -9.05
C GLU A 70 11.01 -9.60 -10.19
N ILE A 71 11.56 -8.43 -10.54
CA ILE A 71 12.62 -8.33 -11.56
C ILE A 71 13.81 -9.19 -11.15
N ARG A 72 14.28 -9.08 -9.91
CA ARG A 72 15.38 -9.90 -9.40
C ARG A 72 15.09 -11.38 -9.56
N TYR A 73 13.91 -11.82 -9.13
CA TYR A 73 13.49 -13.22 -9.25
C TYR A 73 13.58 -13.72 -10.71
N TYR A 74 13.02 -12.96 -11.66
CA TYR A 74 13.04 -13.36 -13.07
C TYR A 74 14.44 -13.33 -13.67
N LEU A 75 15.24 -12.30 -13.38
CA LEU A 75 16.61 -12.20 -13.89
C LEU A 75 17.49 -13.33 -13.32
N ASP A 76 17.39 -13.62 -12.03
CA ASP A 76 18.17 -14.69 -11.38
C ASP A 76 17.84 -16.06 -11.99
N ASP A 77 16.54 -16.36 -12.21
CA ASP A 77 16.11 -17.61 -12.84
C ASP A 77 16.56 -17.71 -14.32
N LEU A 78 16.36 -16.64 -15.10
CA LEU A 78 16.79 -16.58 -16.50
C LEU A 78 18.31 -16.71 -16.63
N LYS A 79 19.09 -16.06 -15.74
CA LYS A 79 20.56 -16.18 -15.69
C LYS A 79 20.98 -17.61 -15.37
N LYS A 80 20.37 -18.23 -14.35
CA LYS A 80 20.63 -19.64 -13.98
C LYS A 80 20.35 -20.60 -15.15
N LYS A 81 19.31 -20.34 -15.93
CA LYS A 81 18.94 -21.11 -17.12
C LYS A 81 19.74 -20.74 -18.37
N LYS A 82 20.69 -19.80 -18.29
CA LYS A 82 21.48 -19.27 -19.44
C LYS A 82 20.59 -18.70 -20.55
N ARG A 83 19.46 -18.08 -20.17
CA ARG A 83 18.45 -17.51 -21.06
C ARG A 83 18.55 -15.99 -21.19
N ILE A 84 19.73 -15.42 -20.94
CA ILE A 84 20.01 -14.00 -21.13
C ILE A 84 21.21 -13.90 -22.07
N ASP A 85 21.07 -13.09 -23.11
CA ASP A 85 22.17 -12.63 -23.94
C ASP A 85 22.68 -11.28 -23.44
N GLY A 86 24.00 -11.13 -23.37
CA GLY A 86 24.64 -9.92 -22.85
C GLY A 86 24.74 -9.86 -21.32
N ALA A 87 25.34 -8.78 -20.82
CA ALA A 87 25.62 -8.58 -19.41
C ALA A 87 24.49 -7.79 -18.73
N LEU A 88 23.36 -8.44 -18.46
CA LEU A 88 22.28 -7.90 -17.64
C LEU A 88 22.32 -8.51 -16.23
N GLU A 89 22.46 -7.65 -15.24
CA GLU A 89 22.53 -8.02 -13.82
C GLU A 89 21.61 -7.12 -13.00
N PHE A 90 21.04 -7.67 -11.94
CA PHE A 90 20.10 -6.95 -11.09
C PHE A 90 20.69 -5.69 -10.44
N ASP A 91 21.98 -5.70 -10.13
CA ASP A 91 22.68 -4.55 -9.55
C ASP A 91 22.72 -3.34 -10.50
N LYS A 92 22.73 -3.58 -11.82
CA LYS A 92 22.62 -2.50 -12.81
C LYS A 92 21.23 -1.87 -12.79
N VAL A 93 20.19 -2.70 -12.68
CA VAL A 93 18.80 -2.24 -12.59
C VAL A 93 18.60 -1.38 -11.35
N THR A 94 19.00 -1.89 -10.18
CA THR A 94 18.84 -1.14 -8.93
C THR A 94 19.74 0.09 -8.85
N GLY A 95 20.95 0.03 -9.41
CA GLY A 95 21.84 1.17 -9.56
C GLY A 95 21.20 2.30 -10.36
N TYR A 96 20.62 1.98 -11.51
CA TYR A 96 19.92 2.95 -12.35
C TYR A 96 18.71 3.57 -11.63
N VAL A 97 17.83 2.75 -11.04
CA VAL A 97 16.67 3.26 -10.28
C VAL A 97 17.12 4.22 -9.18
N ASN A 98 18.17 3.85 -8.43
CA ASN A 98 18.69 4.69 -7.35
C ASN A 98 19.19 6.05 -7.86
N ILE A 99 19.85 6.10 -9.01
CA ILE A 99 20.32 7.35 -9.61
C ILE A 99 19.13 8.25 -9.97
N GLU A 100 18.16 7.71 -10.70
CA GLU A 100 17.01 8.47 -11.19
C GLU A 100 16.14 9.02 -10.04
N ILE A 101 15.88 8.21 -9.00
CA ILE A 101 15.03 8.66 -7.88
C ILE A 101 15.75 9.60 -6.90
N LYS A 102 17.09 9.64 -6.88
CA LYS A 102 17.89 10.46 -5.96
C LYS A 102 17.70 11.97 -6.18
N ASN A 103 17.30 12.36 -7.38
CA ASN A 103 17.03 13.75 -7.71
C ASN A 103 15.57 14.16 -7.46
N LEU A 104 14.73 13.22 -6.99
CA LEU A 104 13.31 13.41 -6.80
C LEU A 104 12.99 13.53 -5.29
N LYS A 105 11.84 14.11 -4.93
CA LYS A 105 11.34 14.15 -3.53
C LYS A 105 11.07 12.75 -2.92
N VAL A 106 11.45 11.68 -3.63
CA VAL A 106 11.25 10.27 -3.31
C VAL A 106 12.55 9.53 -3.01
N ASN A 107 13.57 10.30 -2.60
CA ASN A 107 14.82 9.80 -2.01
C ASN A 107 14.59 8.65 -1.02
N ASN A 108 15.48 7.66 -1.10
CA ASN A 108 15.58 6.49 -0.22
C ASN A 108 14.43 5.48 -0.29
N CYS A 109 13.64 5.45 -1.38
CA CYS A 109 12.66 4.39 -1.56
C CYS A 109 13.31 3.01 -1.71
N VAL A 110 14.30 2.87 -2.60
CA VAL A 110 14.93 1.57 -2.87
C VAL A 110 15.81 1.17 -1.69
N LYS A 111 15.55 -0.02 -1.15
CA LYS A 111 16.30 -0.62 -0.05
C LYS A 111 17.00 -1.90 -0.55
N ASN A 112 17.59 -2.67 0.34
CA ASN A 112 18.20 -3.96 -0.01
C ASN A 112 17.11 -4.91 -0.58
N VAL A 113 17.03 -5.00 -1.91
CA VAL A 113 15.97 -5.72 -2.62
C VAL A 113 16.37 -7.18 -2.79
N ASN A 114 15.68 -8.08 -2.10
CA ASN A 114 15.85 -9.53 -2.26
C ASN A 114 14.97 -10.08 -3.38
N ALA A 115 15.25 -11.30 -3.83
CA ALA A 115 14.40 -11.98 -4.80
C ALA A 115 12.98 -12.19 -4.22
N LEU A 116 11.97 -12.14 -5.09
CA LEU A 116 10.57 -12.35 -4.73
C LEU A 116 10.39 -13.67 -3.96
N THR A 117 9.59 -13.60 -2.90
CA THR A 117 9.14 -14.76 -2.10
C THR A 117 7.62 -14.80 -2.04
N GLU A 118 7.06 -15.95 -1.66
CA GLU A 118 5.62 -16.09 -1.48
C GLU A 118 5.09 -15.16 -0.36
N GLU A 119 5.89 -14.96 0.70
CA GLU A 119 5.57 -14.05 1.79
C GLU A 119 5.51 -12.60 1.32
N MET A 120 6.43 -12.18 0.45
CA MET A 120 6.39 -10.85 -0.18
C MET A 120 5.14 -10.68 -1.04
N GLN A 121 4.77 -11.70 -1.83
CA GLN A 121 3.55 -11.68 -2.64
C GLN A 121 2.29 -11.56 -1.77
N LEU A 122 2.23 -12.31 -0.66
CA LEU A 122 1.10 -12.22 0.27
C LEU A 122 1.03 -10.85 0.95
N LYS A 123 2.17 -10.29 1.36
CA LYS A 123 2.23 -8.93 1.92
C LYS A 123 1.82 -7.86 0.91
N LYS A 124 2.23 -7.99 -0.35
CA LYS A 124 1.78 -7.11 -1.44
C LYS A 124 0.27 -7.19 -1.66
N ASN A 125 -0.29 -8.40 -1.67
CA ASN A 125 -1.74 -8.59 -1.79
C ASN A 125 -2.49 -7.91 -0.63
N LEU A 126 -1.94 -7.95 0.59
CA LEU A 126 -2.53 -7.29 1.76
C LEU A 126 -2.49 -5.76 1.63
N ASP A 127 -1.35 -5.20 1.24
CA ASP A 127 -1.17 -3.76 1.03
C ASP A 127 -2.13 -3.22 -0.07
N ASP A 128 -2.28 -3.97 -1.16
CA ASP A 128 -3.24 -3.63 -2.24
C ASP A 128 -4.69 -3.76 -1.79
N TYR A 129 -5.00 -4.78 -0.98
CA TYR A 129 -6.31 -4.90 -0.38
C TYR A 129 -6.63 -3.67 0.48
N CYS A 130 -5.73 -3.25 1.35
CA CYS A 130 -5.97 -2.13 2.26
C CYS A 130 -6.12 -0.79 1.53
N GLU A 131 -5.31 -0.52 0.50
CA GLU A 131 -5.49 0.66 -0.35
C GLU A 131 -6.89 0.70 -0.97
N ASN A 132 -7.30 -0.42 -1.61
CA ASN A 132 -8.60 -0.48 -2.28
C ASN A 132 -9.75 -0.42 -1.28
N ARG A 133 -9.63 -1.09 -0.13
CA ARG A 133 -10.59 -1.02 0.99
C ARG A 133 -10.80 0.43 1.42
N ASP A 134 -9.72 1.17 1.64
CA ASP A 134 -9.78 2.55 2.13
C ASP A 134 -10.32 3.50 1.07
N PHE A 135 -9.96 3.29 -0.20
CA PHE A 135 -10.54 4.02 -1.33
C PHE A 135 -12.06 3.81 -1.43
N MET A 136 -12.52 2.55 -1.37
CA MET A 136 -13.95 2.22 -1.42
C MET A 136 -14.71 2.78 -0.21
N LYS A 137 -14.14 2.63 1.00
CA LYS A 137 -14.70 3.18 2.24
C LYS A 137 -14.88 4.70 2.15
N ASN A 138 -13.85 5.40 1.68
CA ASN A 138 -13.91 6.86 1.52
C ASN A 138 -14.99 7.27 0.51
N ARG A 139 -15.10 6.59 -0.62
CA ARG A 139 -16.15 6.85 -1.61
C ARG A 139 -17.56 6.75 -1.03
N ILE A 140 -17.80 5.74 -0.19
CA ILE A 140 -19.08 5.56 0.51
C ILE A 140 -19.27 6.65 1.59
N LYS A 141 -18.22 7.03 2.33
CA LYS A 141 -18.26 8.10 3.37
C LYS A 141 -18.69 9.47 2.83
N TYR A 142 -18.43 9.75 1.56
CA TYR A 142 -18.83 11.04 0.96
C TYR A 142 -20.24 10.98 0.36
N LYS A 143 -20.62 9.85 -0.22
CA LYS A 143 -21.94 9.64 -0.82
C LYS A 143 -22.37 8.20 -0.56
N PHE A 144 -23.23 8.02 0.43
CA PHE A 144 -23.76 6.71 0.73
C PHE A 144 -24.64 6.23 -0.41
N ASP A 145 -24.45 4.97 -0.78
CA ASP A 145 -25.14 4.29 -1.85
C ASP A 145 -25.11 2.80 -1.51
N ASP A 146 -26.29 2.19 -1.34
CA ASP A 146 -26.42 0.80 -0.87
C ASP A 146 -25.68 -0.16 -1.80
N ILE A 147 -25.76 0.05 -3.11
CA ILE A 147 -25.08 -0.77 -4.12
C ILE A 147 -23.55 -0.72 -3.94
N ASN A 148 -22.98 0.47 -3.79
CA ASN A 148 -21.55 0.62 -3.55
C ASN A 148 -21.14 0.12 -2.16
N CYS A 149 -22.00 0.24 -1.15
CA CYS A 149 -21.78 -0.35 0.16
C CYS A 149 -21.72 -1.88 0.07
N GLU A 150 -22.68 -2.53 -0.59
CA GLU A 150 -22.69 -3.98 -0.76
C GLU A 150 -21.48 -4.48 -1.54
N LYS A 151 -21.03 -3.73 -2.55
CA LYS A 151 -19.77 -4.01 -3.26
C LYS A 151 -18.58 -3.96 -2.31
N TYR A 152 -18.50 -2.94 -1.45
CA TYR A 152 -17.46 -2.82 -0.44
C TYR A 152 -17.51 -3.94 0.61
N SER A 153 -18.69 -4.28 1.11
CA SER A 153 -18.91 -5.38 2.06
C SER A 153 -18.43 -6.72 1.48
N ARG A 154 -18.86 -7.04 0.25
CA ARG A 154 -18.38 -8.24 -0.47
C ARG A 154 -16.88 -8.22 -0.72
N TYR A 155 -16.31 -7.06 -1.06
CA TYR A 155 -14.87 -6.90 -1.24
C TYR A 155 -14.09 -7.21 0.05
N VAL A 156 -14.56 -6.72 1.20
CA VAL A 156 -13.94 -7.00 2.50
C VAL A 156 -14.05 -8.47 2.88
N GLU A 157 -15.24 -9.06 2.79
CA GLU A 157 -15.47 -10.45 3.22
C GLU A 157 -14.76 -11.47 2.31
N SER A 158 -14.78 -11.27 1.00
CA SER A 158 -14.05 -12.17 0.07
C SER A 158 -12.54 -12.16 0.31
N ASN A 159 -11.95 -10.99 0.55
CA ASN A 159 -10.53 -10.90 0.87
C ASN A 159 -10.23 -11.50 2.26
N LYS A 160 -11.09 -11.27 3.26
CA LYS A 160 -10.95 -11.90 4.57
C LYS A 160 -10.88 -13.42 4.45
N ILE A 161 -11.80 -14.04 3.73
CA ILE A 161 -11.79 -15.49 3.49
C ILE A 161 -10.48 -15.93 2.84
N LYS A 162 -10.02 -15.20 1.81
CA LYS A 162 -8.75 -15.47 1.12
C LYS A 162 -7.53 -15.39 2.03
N PHE A 163 -7.45 -14.43 2.96
CA PHE A 163 -6.32 -14.32 3.88
C PHE A 163 -6.43 -15.30 5.06
N LEU A 164 -7.64 -15.61 5.52
CA LEU A 164 -7.84 -16.60 6.57
C LEU A 164 -7.43 -18.01 6.11
N SER A 165 -7.62 -18.34 4.83
CA SER A 165 -7.18 -19.64 4.29
C SER A 165 -5.65 -19.77 4.21
N THR A 166 -4.90 -18.65 4.18
CA THR A 166 -3.43 -18.65 4.21
C THR A 166 -2.84 -18.55 5.62
N LEU A 167 -3.64 -18.24 6.65
CA LEU A 167 -3.15 -18.12 8.02
C LEU A 167 -2.44 -19.38 8.57
N PRO A 168 -2.92 -20.62 8.33
CA PRO A 168 -2.27 -21.81 8.87
C PRO A 168 -0.80 -21.93 8.46
N SER A 169 -0.44 -21.51 7.24
CA SER A 169 0.93 -21.61 6.74
C SER A 169 1.86 -20.49 7.22
N ILE A 170 1.33 -19.39 7.77
CA ILE A 170 2.11 -18.18 8.08
C ILE A 170 2.02 -17.73 9.55
N LYS A 171 1.32 -18.50 10.40
CA LYS A 171 0.96 -18.09 11.78
C LYS A 171 2.15 -17.64 12.64
N GLN A 172 3.33 -18.20 12.43
CA GLN A 172 4.55 -17.85 13.19
C GLN A 172 5.15 -16.50 12.78
N HIS A 173 4.71 -15.93 11.65
CA HIS A 173 5.29 -14.73 11.04
C HIS A 173 4.26 -13.60 10.85
N LEU A 174 3.18 -13.57 11.62
CA LEU A 174 2.09 -12.58 11.47
C LEU A 174 2.56 -11.12 11.51
N SER A 175 3.59 -10.81 12.31
CA SER A 175 4.16 -9.46 12.41
C SER A 175 4.75 -8.96 11.09
N TYR A 176 5.30 -9.87 10.25
CA TYR A 176 5.81 -9.55 8.92
C TYR A 176 4.74 -8.94 8.03
N TYR A 177 3.49 -9.40 8.17
CA TYR A 177 2.33 -8.95 7.41
C TYR A 177 1.64 -7.74 8.04
N THR A 178 2.44 -6.79 8.51
CA THR A 178 1.98 -5.46 8.94
C THR A 178 2.38 -4.44 7.89
N VAL A 179 1.39 -3.73 7.36
CA VAL A 179 1.56 -2.59 6.44
C VAL A 179 1.51 -1.28 7.24
N ASP A 180 0.51 -1.17 8.11
CA ASP A 180 0.34 -0.08 9.08
C ASP A 180 -0.52 -0.54 10.28
N ARG A 181 -0.96 0.39 11.13
CA ARG A 181 -1.74 0.09 12.35
C ARG A 181 -3.15 -0.47 12.07
N ILE A 182 -3.74 -0.17 10.93
CA ILE A 182 -5.10 -0.57 10.53
C ILE A 182 -5.10 -1.62 9.40
N CYS A 183 -3.92 -1.98 8.91
CA CYS A 183 -3.69 -2.97 7.88
C CYS A 183 -2.60 -3.96 8.33
N SER A 184 -3.03 -5.03 8.99
CA SER A 184 -2.16 -6.13 9.43
C SER A 184 -2.90 -7.45 9.62
N LEU A 185 -2.26 -8.58 9.27
CA LEU A 185 -2.81 -9.90 9.58
C LEU A 185 -2.73 -10.25 11.08
N SER A 186 -1.96 -9.51 11.88
CA SER A 186 -2.02 -9.62 13.35
C SER A 186 -3.27 -8.95 13.93
N ASN A 187 -3.96 -8.10 13.15
CA ASN A 187 -5.16 -7.39 13.57
C ASN A 187 -6.29 -7.59 12.54
N ILE A 188 -6.75 -8.83 12.43
CA ILE A 188 -7.80 -9.24 11.47
C ILE A 188 -9.06 -8.37 11.59
N ARG A 189 -9.46 -7.98 12.81
CA ARG A 189 -10.69 -7.19 13.02
C ARG A 189 -10.62 -5.81 12.38
N ASN A 190 -9.49 -5.11 12.52
CA ASN A 190 -9.31 -3.79 11.89
C ASN A 190 -9.03 -3.91 10.40
N THR A 191 -8.29 -4.95 10.01
CA THR A 191 -7.95 -5.19 8.61
C THR A 191 -9.19 -5.51 7.79
N PHE A 192 -10.05 -6.40 8.31
CA PHE A 192 -11.27 -6.87 7.66
C PHE A 192 -12.50 -6.51 8.51
N PRO A 193 -12.94 -5.23 8.50
CA PRO A 193 -14.05 -4.80 9.32
C PRO A 193 -15.37 -5.44 8.86
N ILE A 194 -16.29 -5.67 9.79
CA ILE A 194 -17.66 -6.05 9.46
C ILE A 194 -18.36 -4.82 8.86
N VAL A 195 -18.97 -4.98 7.69
CA VAL A 195 -19.62 -3.88 6.96
C VAL A 195 -21.14 -4.09 6.98
N HIS A 196 -21.85 -3.13 7.59
CA HIS A 196 -23.32 -3.10 7.58
C HIS A 196 -23.81 -2.06 6.57
N CYS A 197 -24.56 -2.52 5.57
CA CYS A 197 -25.12 -1.69 4.51
C CYS A 197 -26.59 -1.39 4.77
N SER A 198 -26.88 -0.82 5.93
CA SER A 198 -28.17 -0.19 6.19
C SER A 198 -27.95 1.31 6.34
N GLY A 199 -28.74 2.12 5.63
CA GLY A 199 -28.63 3.58 5.70
C GLY A 199 -28.63 4.10 7.14
N PHE A 200 -29.39 3.45 8.04
CA PHE A 200 -29.42 3.77 9.47
C PHE A 200 -28.04 3.63 10.15
N MET A 201 -27.33 2.50 10.03
CA MET A 201 -26.02 2.35 10.68
C MET A 201 -24.95 3.32 10.14
N TYR A 202 -24.99 3.62 8.84
CA TYR A 202 -24.08 4.59 8.24
C TYR A 202 -24.26 6.02 8.80
N TYR A 203 -25.52 6.46 8.97
CA TYR A 203 -25.79 7.75 9.62
C TYR A 203 -25.42 7.72 11.10
N PHE A 204 -25.59 6.61 11.81
CA PHE A 204 -25.18 6.47 13.22
C PHE A 204 -23.67 6.64 13.43
N ASP A 205 -22.81 6.01 12.62
CA ASP A 205 -21.35 6.18 12.71
C ASP A 205 -20.92 7.63 12.42
N LYS A 206 -21.54 8.28 11.42
CA LYS A 206 -21.30 9.71 11.14
C LYS A 206 -21.79 10.62 12.27
N ILE A 207 -22.96 10.34 12.84
CA ILE A 207 -23.49 11.07 13.98
C ILE A 207 -22.56 10.91 15.17
N PHE A 208 -22.03 9.71 15.44
CA PHE A 208 -21.08 9.48 16.54
C PHE A 208 -19.74 10.20 16.35
N GLU A 209 -19.16 10.18 15.13
CA GLU A 209 -17.93 10.96 14.84
C GLU A 209 -18.16 12.47 15.06
N ILE A 210 -19.31 12.99 14.60
CA ILE A 210 -19.68 14.41 14.80
C ILE A 210 -19.97 14.70 16.27
N TYR A 211 -20.67 13.82 16.99
CA TYR A 211 -21.04 13.99 18.39
C TYR A 211 -19.80 13.96 19.29
N LEU A 212 -18.86 13.03 19.09
CA LEU A 212 -17.62 12.99 19.87
C LEU A 212 -16.79 14.27 19.69
N LEU A 213 -16.73 14.81 18.47
CA LEU A 213 -16.07 16.09 18.20
C LEU A 213 -16.81 17.29 18.81
N LYS A 214 -18.14 17.33 18.73
CA LYS A 214 -18.94 18.50 19.16
C LYS A 214 -19.17 18.54 20.67
N TYR A 215 -19.42 17.38 21.30
CA TYR A 215 -19.69 17.27 22.73
C TYR A 215 -18.44 16.98 23.56
N GLY A 216 -17.37 16.41 22.97
CA GLY A 216 -16.06 16.38 23.60
C GLY A 216 -15.51 17.79 23.83
N PHE A 217 -15.67 18.68 22.84
CA PHE A 217 -15.28 20.09 22.96
C PHE A 217 -16.14 20.86 23.96
N LEU A 218 -17.45 20.64 23.96
CA LEU A 218 -18.36 21.22 24.97
C LEU A 218 -18.03 20.72 26.39
N GLY A 219 -17.74 19.43 26.56
CA GLY A 219 -17.35 18.85 27.84
C GLY A 219 -16.06 19.46 28.40
N ILE A 220 -15.05 19.67 27.54
CA ILE A 220 -13.79 20.33 27.92
C ILE A 220 -14.05 21.80 28.31
N ILE A 221 -14.83 22.54 27.53
CA ILE A 221 -15.16 23.94 27.84
C ILE A 221 -15.90 24.04 29.18
N THR A 222 -16.87 23.16 29.42
CA THR A 222 -17.66 23.16 30.66
C THR A 222 -16.79 22.85 31.87
N PHE A 223 -15.86 21.88 31.73
CA PHE A 223 -14.92 21.52 32.79
C PHE A 223 -13.94 22.67 33.10
N VAL A 224 -13.43 23.36 32.07
CA VAL A 224 -12.56 24.53 32.24
C VAL A 224 -13.29 25.69 32.93
N LEU A 225 -14.56 25.93 32.60
CA LEU A 225 -15.37 26.97 33.24
C LEU A 225 -15.69 26.65 34.70
N ILE A 226 -15.92 25.38 35.03
CA ILE A 226 -16.13 24.94 36.43
C ILE A 226 -14.83 25.12 37.22
N LEU A 227 -13.68 24.75 36.65
CA LEU A 227 -12.38 24.92 37.30
C LEU A 227 -11.99 26.39 37.51
N SER A 228 -12.22 27.26 36.52
CA SER A 228 -11.92 28.69 36.67
C SER A 228 -12.82 29.37 37.70
N SER A 229 -14.11 28.99 37.75
CA SER A 229 -15.06 29.50 38.73
C SER A 229 -14.73 29.05 40.15
N SER A 230 -14.36 27.78 40.33
CA SER A 230 -13.94 27.24 41.63
C SER A 230 -12.60 27.82 42.10
N MET A 231 -11.67 28.13 41.19
CA MET A 231 -10.45 28.88 41.52
C MET A 231 -10.72 30.35 41.90
N MET A 232 -11.70 31.01 41.29
CA MET A 232 -12.11 32.37 41.68
C MET A 232 -12.75 32.39 43.07
N ILE A 233 -13.62 31.43 43.38
CA ILE A 233 -14.26 31.33 44.71
C ILE A 233 -13.20 31.08 45.80
N ARG A 234 -12.20 30.24 45.52
CA ARG A 234 -11.12 29.96 46.48
C ARG A 234 -10.25 31.19 46.77
N ARG A 235 -9.99 32.05 45.78
CA ARG A 235 -9.26 33.32 45.96
C ARG A 235 -10.05 34.39 46.72
N VAL A 236 -11.38 34.34 46.72
CA VAL A 236 -12.22 35.28 47.48
C VAL A 236 -12.26 34.92 48.96
N ASN A 237 -12.13 33.64 49.32
CA ASN A 237 -12.13 33.17 50.72
C ASN A 237 -10.74 33.20 51.39
N GLU A 238 -9.69 33.58 50.67
CA GLU A 238 -8.30 33.70 51.18
C GLU A 238 -7.86 35.18 51.36
N LYS A 239 -8.79 36.13 51.30
CA LYS A 239 -8.57 37.56 51.62
C LYS A 239 -9.37 37.95 52.86
#